data_AF-A0A968K354-F1
#
_entry.id   AF-A0A968K354-F1
#
_cell.length_a   1.000
_cell.length_b   1.000
_cell.length_c   1.000
_cell.angle_alpha   90.00
_cell.angle_beta   90.00
_cell.angle_gamma   90.00
#
_symmetry.space_group_name_H-M   'P 1'
#
loop_
_entity.id
_entity.type
_entity.pdbx_description
1 polymer ?
#
loop_
_entity_poly.entity_id
_entity_poly.type
_entity_poly.pdbx_seq_one_letter_code
_entity_poly.pdbx_strand_id
1 'polypeptide(L)'
;MTNPTDLTPRAPRPGRSGVRRWLPALVAVAVVITVVALVWNLLSGSLFFYDADEAVARRAELGDDRFTLQGAPIGCSIVEGFEGDAPVVAFTVSW
;
A
#
# COMPACT_ATOMS: atom_id res chain seq x y z
N MET A 1 47.13 -48.33 -12.80
CA MET A 1 47.17 -48.54 -11.34
C MET A 1 47.08 -47.17 -10.68
N THR A 2 45.91 -46.77 -10.19
CA THR A 2 45.74 -45.56 -9.36
C THR A 2 46.09 -45.94 -7.92
N ASN A 3 47.07 -45.26 -7.33
CA ASN A 3 47.55 -45.58 -5.99
C ASN A 3 46.46 -45.20 -4.95
N PRO A 4 45.94 -46.15 -4.15
CA PRO A 4 44.83 -45.89 -3.21
C PRO A 4 45.23 -45.00 -2.01
N THR A 5 46.50 -44.59 -1.93
CA THR A 5 47.07 -43.80 -0.83
C THR A 5 47.84 -42.58 -1.36
N ASP A 6 47.26 -41.85 -2.32
CA ASP A 6 47.74 -40.52 -2.65
C ASP A 6 47.26 -39.51 -1.59
N LEU A 7 48.20 -39.15 -0.69
CA LEU A 7 47.99 -38.21 0.43
C LEU A 7 48.53 -36.81 0.12
N THR A 8 48.71 -36.46 -1.15
CA THR A 8 49.20 -35.13 -1.53
C THR A 8 48.26 -34.05 -0.97
N PRO A 9 48.73 -33.14 -0.09
CA PRO A 9 47.89 -32.09 0.49
C PRO A 9 47.29 -31.24 -0.63
N ARG A 10 45.97 -31.31 -0.78
CA ARG A 10 45.26 -30.45 -1.74
C ARG A 10 45.24 -29.04 -1.18
N ALA A 11 45.75 -28.07 -1.96
CA ALA A 11 45.66 -26.66 -1.61
C ALA A 11 44.20 -26.28 -1.27
N PRO A 12 43.95 -25.46 -0.23
CA PRO A 12 42.61 -25.03 0.11
C PRO A 12 41.99 -24.35 -1.11
N ARG A 13 40.88 -24.88 -1.63
CA ARG A 13 40.09 -24.13 -2.61
C ARG A 13 39.62 -22.86 -1.90
N PRO A 14 39.82 -21.65 -2.45
CA PRO A 14 39.24 -20.47 -1.86
C PRO A 14 37.74 -20.69 -1.77
N GLY A 15 37.23 -20.76 -0.53
CA GLY A 15 35.81 -20.86 -0.28
C GLY A 15 35.16 -19.69 -1.02
N ARG A 16 34.16 -19.98 -1.85
CA ARG A 16 33.35 -18.96 -2.53
C ARG A 16 32.58 -18.17 -1.48
N SER A 17 33.26 -17.30 -0.74
CA SER A 17 32.68 -16.34 0.20
C SER A 17 32.21 -15.14 -0.61
N GLY A 18 31.24 -15.40 -1.47
CA GLY A 18 30.74 -14.44 -2.43
C GLY A 18 29.25 -14.26 -2.30
N VAL A 19 28.70 -14.20 -1.07
CA VAL A 19 27.44 -13.47 -0.93
C VAL A 19 27.80 -12.05 -1.33
N ARG A 20 27.44 -11.74 -2.57
CA ARG A 20 27.91 -10.57 -3.31
C ARG A 20 27.59 -9.38 -2.40
N ARG A 21 28.60 -8.70 -1.83
CA ARG A 21 28.46 -7.77 -0.68
C ARG A 21 27.41 -6.66 -0.83
N TRP A 22 26.95 -6.41 -2.06
CA TRP A 22 25.90 -5.46 -2.42
C TRP A 22 24.46 -6.01 -2.29
N LEU A 23 24.28 -7.34 -2.22
CA LEU A 23 22.97 -7.97 -2.07
C LEU A 23 22.21 -7.47 -0.82
N PRO A 24 22.80 -7.44 0.39
CA PRO A 24 22.10 -6.90 1.56
C PRO A 24 21.77 -5.41 1.41
N ALA A 25 22.63 -4.63 0.75
CA ALA A 25 22.37 -3.22 0.47
C ALA A 25 21.18 -3.04 -0.49
N LEU A 26 21.08 -3.87 -1.53
CA LEU A 26 19.96 -3.86 -2.47
C LEU A 26 18.65 -4.20 -1.74
N VAL A 27 18.65 -5.24 -0.90
CA VAL A 27 17.47 -5.60 -0.09
C VAL A 27 17.06 -4.44 0.82
N ALA A 28 18.01 -3.77 1.49
CA ALA A 28 17.71 -2.62 2.34
C ALA A 28 17.07 -1.47 1.54
N VAL A 29 17.60 -1.16 0.35
CA VAL A 29 17.02 -0.14 -0.55
C VAL A 29 15.61 -0.53 -0.99
N ALA A 30 15.39 -1.79 -1.37
CA ALA A 30 14.07 -2.28 -1.77
C ALA A 30 13.04 -2.17 -0.63
N VAL A 31 13.43 -2.47 0.61
CA VAL A 31 12.58 -2.30 1.79
C VAL A 31 12.22 -0.83 1.99
N VAL A 32 13.19 0.09 1.91
CA VAL A 32 12.94 1.54 2.04
C VAL A 32 11.95 2.03 0.98
N ILE A 33 12.16 1.65 -0.29
CA ILE A 33 11.25 2.01 -1.39
C ILE A 33 9.84 1.48 -1.11
N THR A 34 9.72 0.25 -0.64
CA THR A 34 8.43 -0.37 -0.31
C THR A 34 7.72 0.40 0.78
N VAL A 35 8.40 0.73 1.88
CA VAL A 35 7.81 1.50 3.00
C VAL A 35 7.36 2.88 2.53
N VAL A 36 8.18 3.60 1.76
CA VAL A 36 7.82 4.92 1.22
C VAL A 36 6.60 4.83 0.32
N ALA A 37 6.54 3.82 -0.57
CA ALA A 37 5.39 3.62 -1.44
C ALA A 37 4.11 3.28 -0.66
N LEU A 38 4.20 2.48 0.41
CA LEU A 38 3.07 2.18 1.29
C LEU A 38 2.59 3.44 2.01
N VAL A 39 3.50 4.23 2.58
CA VAL A 39 3.14 5.49 3.24
C VAL A 39 2.52 6.47 2.25
N TRP A 40 3.07 6.59 1.04
CA TRP A 40 2.50 7.44 0.00
C TRP A 40 1.11 6.98 -0.43
N ASN A 41 0.91 5.67 -0.62
CA ASN A 41 -0.39 5.09 -0.94
C ASN A 41 -1.38 5.30 0.21
N LEU A 42 -0.93 5.17 1.46
CA LEU A 42 -1.76 5.44 2.62
C LEU A 42 -2.09 6.93 2.71
N LEU A 43 -1.17 7.86 2.47
CA LEU A 43 -1.49 9.29 2.52
C LEU A 43 -2.37 9.76 1.34
N SER A 44 -2.16 9.17 0.15
CA SER A 44 -2.93 9.52 -1.06
C SER A 44 -4.26 8.79 -1.15
N GLY A 45 -4.39 7.66 -0.46
CA GLY A 45 -5.54 6.75 -0.51
C GLY A 45 -6.15 6.46 0.85
N SER A 46 -5.68 7.07 1.94
CA SER A 46 -6.32 6.94 3.25
C SER A 46 -7.66 7.61 3.15
N LEU A 47 -8.67 6.77 3.18
CA LEU A 47 -10.04 7.05 3.54
C LEU A 47 -9.98 7.74 4.90
N PHE A 48 -9.86 9.07 4.89
CA PHE A 48 -10.03 9.85 6.09
C PHE A 48 -11.45 9.60 6.58
N PHE A 49 -11.58 8.94 7.73
CA PHE A 49 -12.85 8.81 8.43
C PHE A 49 -13.13 10.17 9.08
N TYR A 50 -13.68 11.09 8.31
CA TYR A 50 -14.21 12.34 8.85
C TYR A 50 -15.62 12.08 9.37
N ASP A 51 -15.91 12.58 10.57
CA ASP A 51 -17.30 12.79 10.98
C ASP A 51 -17.95 13.73 9.94
N ALA A 52 -19.24 13.49 9.63
CA ALA A 52 -19.93 14.16 8.53
C ALA A 52 -19.83 15.70 8.60
N ASP A 53 -19.81 16.24 9.80
CA ASP A 53 -19.74 17.67 10.11
C ASP A 53 -18.38 18.27 9.73
N GLU A 54 -17.28 17.54 9.95
CA GLU A 54 -15.92 17.97 9.62
C GLU A 54 -15.67 17.88 8.10
N ALA A 55 -16.22 16.86 7.43
CA ALA A 55 -16.15 16.73 5.97
C ALA A 55 -16.86 17.89 5.25
N VAL A 56 -18.01 18.33 5.77
CA VAL A 56 -18.75 19.49 5.21
C VAL A 56 -18.00 20.80 5.43
N ALA A 57 -17.38 20.99 6.61
CA ALA A 57 -16.60 22.19 6.91
C ALA A 57 -15.36 22.34 6.00
N ARG A 58 -14.72 21.23 5.62
CA ARG A 58 -13.56 21.22 4.71
C ARG A 58 -13.91 21.01 3.24
N ARG A 59 -15.20 20.99 2.87
CA ARG A 59 -15.67 20.72 1.50
C ARG A 59 -14.99 21.59 0.43
N ALA A 60 -14.63 22.83 0.77
CA ALA A 60 -13.94 23.75 -0.15
C ALA A 60 -12.47 23.36 -0.41
N GLU A 61 -11.82 22.68 0.53
CA GLU A 61 -10.43 22.21 0.41
C GLU A 61 -10.34 20.80 -0.20
N LEU A 62 -11.40 19.98 -0.07
CA LEU A 62 -11.47 18.60 -0.56
C LEU A 62 -11.64 18.48 -2.09
N GLY A 63 -12.16 19.50 -2.79
CA GLY A 63 -12.23 19.52 -4.27
C GLY A 63 -12.80 18.23 -4.88
N ASP A 64 -11.98 17.50 -5.65
CA ASP A 64 -12.29 16.23 -6.31
C ASP A 64 -11.70 14.98 -5.59
N ASP A 65 -11.19 15.13 -4.37
CA ASP A 65 -10.54 14.05 -3.64
C ASP A 65 -11.54 13.03 -3.08
N ARG A 66 -11.15 11.74 -3.09
CA ARG A 66 -11.96 10.64 -2.58
C ARG A 66 -11.78 10.48 -1.07
N PHE A 67 -12.89 10.35 -0.35
CA PHE A 67 -12.91 10.08 1.09
C PHE A 67 -13.97 9.02 1.42
N THR A 68 -14.00 8.50 2.66
CA THR A 68 -15.19 7.77 3.15
C THR A 68 -15.79 8.44 4.37
N LEU A 69 -17.11 8.33 4.47
CA LEU A 69 -17.91 8.98 5.49
C LEU A 69 -18.57 7.91 6.35
N GLN A 70 -18.56 8.14 7.67
CA GLN A 70 -19.22 7.26 8.63
C GLN A 70 -20.60 7.82 9.00
N GLY A 71 -21.61 6.94 9.08
CA GLY A 71 -22.95 7.28 9.56
C GLY A 71 -24.02 6.29 9.07
N ALA A 72 -25.26 6.50 9.50
CA ALA A 72 -26.41 5.70 9.11
C ALA A 72 -27.29 6.46 8.09
N PRO A 73 -27.69 5.85 6.97
CA PRO A 73 -28.61 6.48 6.03
C PRO A 73 -29.98 6.65 6.68
N ILE A 74 -30.57 7.84 6.52
CA ILE A 74 -31.94 8.11 6.96
C ILE A 74 -32.89 7.48 5.94
N GLY A 75 -33.60 6.42 6.33
CA GLY A 75 -34.39 5.61 5.39
C GLY A 75 -35.38 6.42 4.54
N CYS A 76 -36.01 7.46 5.11
CA CYS A 76 -36.96 8.32 4.39
C CYS A 76 -36.32 9.27 3.36
N SER A 77 -34.98 9.34 3.30
CA SER A 77 -34.23 10.23 2.40
C SER A 77 -33.69 9.55 1.15
N ILE A 78 -33.82 8.22 1.04
CA ILE A 78 -33.27 7.44 -0.06
C ILE A 78 -34.14 7.63 -1.30
N VAL A 79 -33.57 8.22 -2.35
CA VAL A 79 -34.21 8.46 -3.63
C VAL A 79 -33.34 7.91 -4.74
N GLU A 80 -33.87 6.94 -5.49
CA GLU A 80 -33.24 6.40 -6.70
C GLU A 80 -33.62 7.28 -7.91
N GLY A 81 -32.69 7.47 -8.83
CA GLY A 81 -32.92 8.28 -10.02
C GLY A 81 -31.84 8.07 -11.08
N PHE A 82 -31.82 8.99 -12.05
CA PHE A 82 -30.83 9.00 -13.13
C PHE A 82 -30.24 10.41 -13.28
N GLU A 83 -28.93 10.48 -13.45
CA GLU A 83 -28.23 11.68 -13.89
C GLU A 83 -27.68 11.42 -15.30
N GLY A 84 -28.37 11.93 -16.31
CA GLY A 84 -28.17 11.49 -17.70
C GLY A 84 -28.59 10.02 -17.86
N ASP A 85 -27.65 9.18 -18.29
CA ASP A 85 -27.84 7.73 -18.45
C ASP A 85 -27.32 6.92 -17.25
N ALA A 86 -26.73 7.59 -16.25
CA ALA A 86 -26.14 6.93 -15.08
C ALA A 86 -27.18 6.79 -13.96
N PRO A 87 -27.39 5.59 -13.39
CA PRO A 87 -28.21 5.43 -12.20
C PRO A 87 -27.55 6.10 -11.00
N VAL A 88 -28.32 6.88 -10.25
CA VAL A 88 -27.85 7.60 -9.05
C VAL A 88 -28.79 7.34 -7.87
N VAL A 89 -28.23 7.40 -6.65
CA VAL A 89 -29.00 7.30 -5.41
C VAL A 89 -28.63 8.48 -4.51
N ALA A 90 -29.61 9.33 -4.23
CA ALA A 90 -29.47 10.41 -3.27
C ALA A 90 -29.94 9.95 -1.90
N PHE A 91 -29.19 10.27 -0.84
CA PHE A 91 -29.57 9.96 0.54
C PHE A 91 -28.94 10.97 1.50
N THR A 92 -29.52 11.09 2.69
CA THR A 92 -28.99 11.84 3.81
C THR A 92 -28.44 10.88 4.86
N VAL A 93 -27.35 11.27 5.51
CA VAL A 93 -26.70 10.49 6.57
C VAL A 93 -26.88 11.19 7.91
N SER A 94 -27.13 10.42 8.97
CA SER A 94 -27.10 10.87 10.36
C SER A 94 -25.94 10.20 11.12
N TRP A 95 -25.48 10.84 12.20
CA TRP A 95 -24.45 10.32 13.11
C TRP A 95 -25.09 9.81 14.41
#